data_AF-X7EL41-F1
#
_entry.id   AF-X7EL41-F1
#
_cell.length_a   1.000
_cell.length_b   1.000
_cell.length_c   1.000
_cell.angle_alpha   90.00
_cell.angle_beta   90.00
_cell.angle_gamma   90.00
#
_symmetry.space_group_name_H-M   'P 1'
#
loop_
_entity.id
_entity.type
_entity.pdbx_description
1 polymer ?
#
loop_
_entity_poly.entity_id
_entity_poly.type
_entity_poly.pdbx_seq_one_letter_code
_entity_poly.pdbx_strand_id
1 'polypeptide(L)'
;MSAEITVIYNDTCPICAREVASYKRMTASDPGIGFRGLSEGELESFGITRRAAARRFHVVRDGVLYDGVPAFAIVWDRIPRLRWLARLVRTPGIRQGAALLYDHVAAPALFALHKRRERLGKAYRRG
;
A
#
# COMPACT_ATOMS: atom_id res chain seq x y z
N MET A 1 25.54 0.26 5.96
CA MET A 1 24.62 0.82 4.94
C MET A 1 23.32 1.12 5.66
N SER A 2 23.03 2.40 5.89
CA SER A 2 21.79 2.82 6.54
C SER A 2 20.65 2.75 5.53
N ALA A 3 19.47 2.34 5.98
CA ALA A 3 18.29 2.38 5.12
C ALA A 3 18.00 3.83 4.70
N GLU A 4 17.81 4.06 3.41
CA GLU A 4 17.51 5.37 2.81
C GLU A 4 16.10 5.84 3.22
N ILE A 5 15.19 4.88 3.37
CA ILE A 5 13.86 5.11 3.96
C ILE A 5 13.61 4.12 5.10
N THR A 6 12.88 4.56 6.12
CA THR A 6 12.48 3.74 7.26
C THR A 6 10.97 3.86 7.46
N VAL A 7 10.27 2.75 7.32
CA VAL A 7 8.83 2.67 7.53
C VAL A 7 8.54 2.46 9.01
N ILE A 8 7.79 3.35 9.61
CA ILE A 8 7.38 3.27 11.02
C ILE A 8 5.92 2.80 11.06
N TYR A 9 5.67 1.67 11.72
CA TYR A 9 4.35 1.05 11.75
C TYR A 9 4.00 0.46 13.11
N ASN A 10 2.69 0.39 13.40
CA ASN A 10 2.20 -0.27 14.59
C ASN A 10 2.18 -1.80 14.39
N ASP A 11 3.11 -2.49 15.01
CA ASP A 11 3.22 -3.95 15.03
C ASP A 11 2.17 -4.61 15.94
N THR A 12 1.56 -3.85 16.86
CA THR A 12 0.42 -4.35 17.67
C THR A 12 -0.91 -4.37 16.91
N CYS A 13 -0.99 -3.73 15.74
CA CYS A 13 -2.17 -3.76 14.88
C CYS A 13 -2.02 -4.88 13.82
N PRO A 14 -2.90 -5.91 13.81
CA PRO A 14 -2.76 -7.05 12.91
C PRO A 14 -2.89 -6.68 11.43
N ILE A 15 -3.62 -5.61 11.11
CA ILE A 15 -3.78 -5.12 9.74
C ILE A 15 -2.48 -4.43 9.28
N CYS A 16 -1.97 -3.49 10.07
CA CYS A 16 -0.72 -2.77 9.76
C CYS A 16 0.47 -3.73 9.66
N ALA A 17 0.59 -4.68 10.60
CA ALA A 17 1.65 -5.67 10.59
C ALA A 17 1.62 -6.54 9.32
N ARG A 18 0.43 -6.90 8.84
CA ARG A 18 0.25 -7.73 7.65
C ARG A 18 0.55 -6.98 6.34
N GLU A 19 0.18 -5.70 6.27
CA GLU A 19 0.60 -4.82 5.16
C GLU A 19 2.12 -4.69 5.12
N VAL A 20 2.74 -4.37 6.25
CA VAL A 20 4.19 -4.18 6.32
C VAL A 20 4.95 -5.49 6.07
N ALA A 21 4.44 -6.62 6.53
CA ALA A 21 5.02 -7.93 6.20
C ALA A 21 4.99 -8.20 4.69
N SER A 22 3.94 -7.76 4.00
CA SER A 22 3.85 -7.85 2.54
C SER A 22 4.90 -6.95 1.86
N TYR A 23 5.05 -5.71 2.33
CA TYR A 23 6.09 -4.81 1.83
C TYR A 23 7.50 -5.35 2.08
N LYS A 24 7.79 -5.82 3.31
CA LYS A 24 9.05 -6.49 3.66
C LYS A 24 9.40 -7.62 2.70
N ARG A 25 8.43 -8.45 2.31
CA ARG A 25 8.64 -9.53 1.35
C ARG A 25 8.93 -9.00 -0.06
N MET A 26 8.22 -7.96 -0.48
CA MET A 26 8.41 -7.34 -1.80
C MET A 26 9.73 -6.58 -1.92
N THR A 27 10.26 -6.09 -0.80
CA THR A 27 11.51 -5.34 -0.72
C THR A 27 12.62 -6.10 0.00
N ALA A 28 12.51 -7.42 0.13
CA ALA A 28 13.49 -8.23 0.85
C ALA A 28 14.90 -8.14 0.24
N SER A 29 14.99 -7.86 -1.06
CA SER A 29 16.23 -7.66 -1.80
C SER A 29 16.70 -6.19 -1.86
N ASP A 30 15.95 -5.25 -1.28
CA ASP A 30 16.25 -3.82 -1.29
C ASP A 30 16.80 -3.40 0.09
N PRO A 31 18.12 -3.21 0.25
CA PRO A 31 18.72 -2.74 1.50
C PRO A 31 18.43 -1.26 1.79
N GLY A 32 17.83 -0.52 0.85
CA GLY A 32 17.49 0.90 0.98
C GLY A 32 16.20 1.16 1.75
N ILE A 33 15.44 0.13 2.14
CA ILE A 33 14.20 0.24 2.93
C ILE A 33 14.28 -0.54 4.24
N GLY A 34 14.15 0.20 5.33
CA GLY A 34 14.05 -0.32 6.68
C GLY A 34 12.60 -0.32 7.15
N PHE A 35 12.30 -1.15 8.14
CA PHE A 35 10.99 -1.21 8.79
C PHE A 35 11.18 -1.31 10.29
N ARG A 36 10.53 -0.42 11.03
CA ARG A 36 10.63 -0.28 12.49
C ARG A 36 9.25 -0.33 13.12
N GLY A 37 9.08 -1.21 14.12
CA GLY A 37 7.83 -1.34 14.88
C GLY A 37 7.73 -0.31 16.01
N LEU A 38 6.52 0.15 16.32
CA LEU A 38 6.27 1.05 17.47
C LEU A 38 6.63 0.40 18.82
N SER A 39 6.64 -0.93 18.90
CA SER A 39 7.09 -1.65 20.10
C SER A 39 8.59 -1.51 20.38
N GLU A 40 9.41 -1.17 19.39
CA GLU A 40 10.86 -0.99 19.57
C GLU A 40 11.23 0.27 20.39
N GLY A 41 10.25 1.14 20.72
CA GLY A 41 10.46 2.23 21.69
C GLY A 41 11.18 3.47 21.15
N GLU A 42 11.63 3.48 19.90
CA GLU A 42 12.35 4.61 19.29
C GLU A 42 11.43 5.69 18.70
N LEU A 43 10.18 5.81 19.15
CA LEU A 43 9.25 6.84 18.66
C LEU A 43 9.62 8.25 19.11
N GLU A 44 10.17 8.34 20.32
CA GLU A 44 10.57 9.60 20.94
C GLU A 44 11.78 10.22 20.23
N SER A 45 12.66 9.42 19.62
CA SER A 45 13.78 9.94 18.83
C SER A 45 13.34 10.59 17.52
N PHE A 46 12.13 10.28 17.03
CA PHE A 46 11.51 10.95 15.88
C PHE A 46 10.50 12.04 16.27
N GLY A 47 10.30 12.29 17.57
CA GLY A 47 9.34 13.30 18.06
C GLY A 47 7.87 12.95 17.84
N ILE A 48 7.53 11.66 17.60
CA ILE A 48 6.17 11.23 17.27
C ILE A 48 5.52 10.58 18.48
N THR A 49 4.39 11.11 18.93
CA THR A 49 3.62 10.45 19.99
C THR A 49 3.02 9.13 19.47
N ARG A 50 3.04 8.07 20.28
CA ARG A 50 2.47 6.75 19.96
C ARG A 50 1.02 6.83 19.45
N ARG A 51 0.20 7.79 19.92
CA ARG A 51 -1.17 8.04 19.41
C ARG A 51 -1.21 8.61 17.99
N ALA A 52 -0.25 9.46 17.62
CA ALA A 52 -0.14 10.00 16.26
C ALA A 52 0.33 8.91 15.29
N ALA A 53 1.35 8.14 15.69
CA ALA A 53 1.86 7.01 14.93
C ALA A 53 0.84 5.87 14.75
N ALA A 54 -0.06 5.67 15.71
CA ALA A 54 -1.14 4.69 15.61
C ALA A 54 -2.28 5.10 14.66
N ARG A 55 -2.44 6.40 14.39
CA ARG A 55 -3.54 6.92 13.54
C ARG A 55 -3.16 7.06 12.06
N ARG A 56 -1.87 7.15 11.73
CA ARG A 56 -1.40 7.37 10.36
C ARG A 56 -0.15 6.56 10.07
N PHE A 57 0.01 6.20 8.81
CA PHE A 57 1.22 5.54 8.31
C PHE A 57 2.34 6.58 8.16
N HIS A 58 3.53 6.27 8.68
CA HIS A 58 4.67 7.20 8.72
C HIS A 58 5.90 6.58 8.06
N VAL A 59 6.65 7.41 7.35
CA VAL A 59 7.91 7.02 6.72
C VAL A 59 8.93 8.12 6.97
N VAL A 60 10.12 7.73 7.41
CA VAL A 60 11.27 8.63 7.50
C VAL A 60 12.14 8.40 6.29
N ARG A 61 12.48 9.48 5.58
CA ARG A 61 13.42 9.44 4.46
C ARG A 61 14.43 10.55 4.66
N ASP A 62 15.72 10.21 4.68
CA ASP A 62 16.81 11.18 4.83
C ASP A 62 16.63 12.12 6.04
N GLY A 63 16.05 11.61 7.14
CA GLY A 63 15.73 12.39 8.35
C GLY A 63 14.44 13.21 8.29
N VAL A 64 13.74 13.24 7.15
CA VAL A 64 12.45 13.90 6.98
C VAL A 64 11.31 12.92 7.22
N LEU A 65 10.41 13.29 8.12
CA LEU A 65 9.20 12.51 8.41
C LEU A 65 8.09 12.87 7.42
N TYR A 66 7.51 11.84 6.80
CA TYR A 66 6.33 11.94 5.96
C TYR A 66 5.19 11.13 6.60
N ASP A 67 3.97 11.68 6.62
CA ASP A 67 2.76 11.00 7.08
C ASP A 67 1.69 10.92 5.99
N GLY A 68 0.83 9.89 6.07
CA GLY A 68 -0.35 9.75 5.21
C GLY A 68 -0.03 9.36 3.75
N VAL A 69 -0.69 10.01 2.78
CA VAL A 69 -0.55 9.69 1.35
C VAL A 69 0.90 9.84 0.83
N PRO A 70 1.63 10.92 1.18
CA PRO A 70 3.07 11.03 0.86
C PRO A 70 3.90 9.85 1.37
N ALA A 71 3.62 9.36 2.58
CA ALA A 71 4.34 8.24 3.17
C ALA A 71 4.13 6.95 2.36
N PHE A 72 2.88 6.64 1.98
CA PHE A 72 2.58 5.51 1.10
C PHE A 72 3.25 5.65 -0.28
N ALA A 73 3.22 6.85 -0.85
CA ALA A 73 3.85 7.11 -2.14
C ALA A 73 5.35 6.80 -2.12
N ILE A 74 6.06 7.12 -1.03
CA ILE A 74 7.49 6.85 -0.87
C ILE A 74 7.75 5.33 -0.82
N VAL A 75 6.97 4.56 -0.07
CA VAL A 75 7.10 3.09 0.00
C VAL A 75 6.82 2.46 -1.36
N TRP A 76 5.73 2.88 -2.01
CA TRP A 76 5.36 2.32 -3.31
C TRP A 76 6.34 2.68 -4.42
N ASP A 77 7.02 3.82 -4.33
CA ASP A 77 8.06 4.21 -5.29
C ASP A 77 9.30 3.30 -5.18
N ARG A 78 9.54 2.69 -4.02
CA ARG A 78 10.59 1.68 -3.82
C ARG A 78 10.20 0.29 -4.30
N ILE A 79 8.92 -0.06 -4.22
CA ILE A 79 8.44 -1.37 -4.65
C ILE A 79 8.21 -1.33 -6.17
N PRO A 80 9.04 -2.00 -7.01
CA PRO A 80 8.95 -1.86 -8.47
C PRO A 80 7.55 -2.17 -9.03
N ARG A 81 6.87 -3.14 -8.41
CA ARG A 81 5.51 -3.56 -8.76
C ARG A 81 4.42 -2.55 -8.38
N LEU A 82 4.70 -1.64 -7.46
CA LEU A 82 3.77 -0.61 -6.96
C LEU A 82 4.19 0.81 -7.35
N ARG A 83 5.29 1.00 -8.08
CA ARG A 83 5.74 2.33 -8.56
C ARG A 83 4.67 3.11 -9.33
N TRP A 84 3.83 2.39 -10.07
CA TRP A 84 2.71 3.01 -10.79
C TRP A 84 1.65 3.58 -9.81
N LEU A 85 1.41 2.93 -8.67
CA LEU A 85 0.54 3.44 -7.61
C LEU A 85 1.14 4.69 -6.96
N ALA A 86 2.46 4.72 -6.73
CA ALA A 86 3.16 5.91 -6.23
C ALA A 86 2.95 7.11 -7.15
N ARG A 87 3.11 6.92 -8.46
CA ARG A 87 2.80 7.96 -9.47
C ARG A 87 1.33 8.35 -9.45
N LEU A 88 0.45 7.36 -9.26
CA LEU A 88 -0.99 7.57 -9.22
C LEU A 88 -1.40 8.54 -8.11
N VAL A 89 -0.92 8.32 -6.90
CA VAL A 89 -1.24 9.16 -5.74
C VAL A 89 -0.49 10.48 -5.69
N ARG A 90 0.65 10.59 -6.38
CA ARG A 90 1.42 11.86 -6.49
C ARG A 90 0.87 12.81 -7.55
N THR A 91 0.04 12.34 -8.47
CA THR A 91 -0.50 13.19 -9.54
C THR A 91 -1.88 13.73 -9.15
N PRO A 92 -2.02 15.03 -8.84
CA PRO A 92 -3.32 15.63 -8.61
C PRO A 92 -4.13 15.56 -9.93
N GLY A 93 -5.20 14.77 -9.93
CA GLY A 93 -6.07 14.56 -11.11
C GLY A 93 -6.36 13.08 -11.44
N ILE A 94 -5.54 12.13 -10.97
CA ILE A 94 -5.76 10.71 -11.29
C ILE A 94 -6.97 10.13 -10.55
N ARG A 95 -7.55 10.82 -9.57
CA ARG A 95 -8.85 10.40 -8.99
C ARG A 95 -9.94 10.24 -10.05
N GLN A 96 -9.90 11.08 -11.10
CA GLN A 96 -10.82 11.00 -12.25
C GLN A 96 -10.41 9.89 -13.22
N GLY A 97 -9.11 9.74 -13.50
CA GLY A 97 -8.59 8.68 -14.37
C GLY A 97 -8.74 7.27 -13.79
N ALA A 98 -8.61 7.10 -12.47
CA ALA A 98 -8.82 5.84 -11.77
C ALA A 98 -10.30 5.45 -11.71
N ALA A 99 -11.20 6.42 -11.55
CA ALA A 99 -12.64 6.19 -11.71
C ALA A 99 -12.97 5.74 -13.14
N LEU A 100 -12.44 6.44 -14.15
CA LEU A 100 -12.59 6.07 -15.56
C LEU A 100 -12.02 4.68 -15.88
N LEU A 101 -10.84 4.33 -15.36
CA LEU A 101 -10.22 3.03 -15.60
C LEU A 101 -11.00 1.90 -14.90
N TYR A 102 -11.54 2.15 -13.70
CA TYR A 102 -12.40 1.20 -13.01
C TYR A 102 -13.70 0.96 -13.79
N ASP A 103 -14.36 2.04 -14.23
CA ASP A 103 -15.59 1.95 -15.03
C ASP A 103 -15.36 1.33 -16.41
N HIS A 104 -14.22 1.55 -17.05
CA HIS A 104 -13.93 1.01 -18.38
C HIS A 104 -13.26 -0.36 -18.41
N VAL A 105 -12.65 -0.83 -17.32
CA VAL A 105 -11.92 -2.11 -17.30
C VAL A 105 -12.52 -3.08 -16.29
N ALA A 106 -12.69 -2.67 -15.03
CA ALA A 106 -13.16 -3.56 -13.97
C ALA A 106 -14.64 -3.90 -14.13
N ALA A 107 -15.49 -2.90 -14.43
CA ALA A 107 -16.92 -3.11 -14.62
C ALA A 107 -17.24 -4.05 -15.80
N PRO A 108 -16.71 -3.86 -17.03
CA PRO A 108 -17.00 -4.78 -18.13
C PRO A 108 -16.38 -6.17 -17.94
N ALA A 109 -15.22 -6.28 -17.28
CA ALA A 109 -14.61 -7.58 -17.00
C ALA A 109 -15.45 -8.38 -15.97
N LEU A 110 -15.93 -7.74 -14.90
CA LEU A 110 -16.85 -8.35 -13.94
C LEU A 110 -18.18 -8.72 -14.59
N PHE A 111 -18.73 -7.85 -15.44
CA PHE A 111 -19.97 -8.12 -16.16
C PHE A 111 -19.82 -9.28 -17.16
N ALA A 112 -18.68 -9.34 -17.87
CA ALA A 112 -18.37 -10.45 -18.78
C ALA A 112 -18.18 -11.77 -18.02
N LEU A 113 -17.50 -11.76 -16.87
CA LEU A 113 -17.34 -12.94 -16.01
C LEU A 113 -18.68 -13.41 -15.43
N HIS A 114 -19.55 -12.48 -15.01
CA HIS A 114 -20.89 -12.80 -14.53
C HIS A 114 -21.75 -13.42 -15.65
N LYS A 115 -21.75 -12.81 -16.84
CA LYS A 115 -22.45 -13.34 -18.03
C LYS A 115 -21.91 -14.71 -18.47
N ARG A 116 -20.60 -14.96 -18.27
CA ARG A 116 -19.97 -16.27 -18.53
C ARG A 116 -20.38 -17.32 -17.49
N ARG A 117 -20.51 -16.94 -16.20
CA ARG A 117 -21.07 -17.80 -15.14
C ARG A 117 -22.55 -18.10 -15.36
N GLU A 118 -23.36 -17.13 -15.82
CA GLU A 118 -24.77 -17.37 -16.16
C GLU A 118 -24.92 -18.32 -17.35
N ARG A 119 -24.08 -18.19 -18.38
CA ARG A 119 -24.06 -19.15 -19.51
C ARG A 119 -23.70 -20.57 -19.08
N LEU A 120 -22.72 -20.72 -18.19
CA LEU A 120 -22.33 -22.03 -17.64
C LEU A 120 -23.35 -22.58 -16.63
N GLY A 121 -23.99 -21.72 -15.84
CA GLY A 121 -25.05 -22.09 -14.89
C GLY A 121 -26.37 -22.49 -15.56
N LYS A 122 -26.68 -21.94 -16.74
CA LYS A 122 -27.81 -22.41 -17.57
C LYS A 122 -27.51 -23.73 -18.29
N ALA A 123 -26.25 -24.00 -18.64
CA ALA A 123 -25.84 -25.26 -19.25
C ALA A 123 -25.95 -26.47 -18.30
N TYR A 124 -25.84 -26.25 -16.98
CA TYR A 124 -25.97 -27.32 -15.97
C TYR A 124 -27.43 -27.68 -15.62
N ARG A 125 -28.41 -26.84 -15.98
CA ARG A 125 -29.84 -27.04 -15.61
C ARG A 125 -30.71 -27.59 -16.75
N ARG A 126 -30.11 -28.29 -17.70
CA ARG A 126 -30.81 -29.05 -18.75
C ARG A 126 -30.11 -30.39 -18.95
N GLY A 127 -30.31 -31.28 -17.98
CA GLY A 127 -29.90 -32.68 -17.97
C GLY A 127 -30.74 -33.37 -16.91
#